data_AF-A0A8J2SR02-F1
#
_entry.id   AF-A0A8J2SR02-F1
#
_cell.length_a   1.000
_cell.length_b   1.000
_cell.length_c   1.000
_cell.angle_alpha   90.00
_cell.angle_beta   90.00
_cell.angle_gamma   90.00
#
_symmetry.space_group_name_H-M   'P 1'
#
loop_
_entity.id
_entity.type
_entity.pdbx_description
1 polymer ?
#
loop_
_entity_poly.entity_id
_entity_poly.type
_entity_poly.pdbx_seq_one_letter_code
_entity_poly.pdbx_strand_id
1 'polypeptide(L)'
;MAPKATLLLCAAVAAVDGWKAPPRKLLKPLATKLLEASLAVGTISALPADAAPPQQQHAPSRKYLFVTGFPFPLGPITERRTVKSELVKGKVYGFVQELRLSGITANSRCTVFRTKDNDLIVYDPVAPTDEFLQQLASLNGRVTHILLGATTYEHKAFVGPFSRKFPSAKVWAVPDQWAWPLDLAPKALGIFADGDLIDSASSASTYPDDFREEFEVKLLRPSQRLGLGYAASEAALYHKPTHTLALTDAIVNVPAKPTQDYEADNLRGVGADAKTDKSLGQLVLALLRLTDFEGGRDIVDAYWSKPSSSDSLQRGWERNVLLSLFFGPAPQSIVEPHASFSKLPGAWRVAPVTETLVYKSDRVRPELQRWVDDVSKWDFTYVAPAHFEAGKGSPSEWKKAFGPVLNGERDPAYSAGDLRLLETLSAAIQKAGVI
;
A
#
# COMPACT_ATOMS: atom_id res chain seq x y z
N MET A 1 18.52 -18.86 -9.93
CA MET A 1 19.61 -18.14 -9.24
C MET A 1 19.09 -16.88 -8.54
N ALA A 2 18.09 -17.02 -7.65
CA ALA A 2 17.36 -15.89 -7.06
C ALA A 2 17.43 -15.84 -5.51
N PRO A 3 18.57 -15.51 -4.88
CA PRO A 3 18.61 -15.21 -3.45
C PRO A 3 19.01 -13.75 -3.13
N LYS A 4 19.18 -12.87 -4.12
CA LYS A 4 19.85 -11.56 -3.92
C LYS A 4 18.91 -10.36 -3.62
N ALA A 5 17.60 -10.47 -3.84
CA ALA A 5 16.66 -9.39 -3.54
C ALA A 5 16.32 -9.29 -2.03
N THR A 6 16.05 -10.44 -1.38
CA THR A 6 16.00 -10.56 0.09
C THR A 6 17.35 -10.19 0.71
N LEU A 7 18.45 -10.44 -0.01
CA LEU A 7 19.79 -10.02 0.38
C LEU A 7 20.03 -8.52 0.26
N LEU A 8 19.22 -7.73 -0.47
CA LEU A 8 19.38 -6.28 -0.55
C LEU A 8 18.72 -5.55 0.63
N LEU A 9 17.57 -6.06 1.11
CA LEU A 9 17.03 -5.65 2.41
C LEU A 9 17.98 -6.08 3.54
N CYS A 10 18.60 -7.26 3.45
CA CYS A 10 19.66 -7.68 4.37
C CYS A 10 21.02 -6.98 4.14
N ALA A 11 21.35 -6.48 2.95
CA ALA A 11 22.62 -5.81 2.65
C ALA A 11 22.56 -4.32 2.98
N ALA A 12 21.40 -3.68 2.81
CA ALA A 12 21.17 -2.34 3.35
C ALA A 12 21.22 -2.35 4.88
N VAL A 13 20.80 -3.46 5.50
CA VAL A 13 20.95 -3.74 6.93
C VAL A 13 22.40 -4.14 7.32
N ALA A 14 23.18 -4.72 6.42
CA ALA A 14 24.59 -5.05 6.64
C ALA A 14 25.55 -3.86 6.39
N ALA A 15 25.07 -2.77 5.79
CA ALA A 15 25.81 -1.52 5.58
C ALA A 15 25.69 -0.54 6.76
N VAL A 16 24.93 -0.90 7.80
CA VAL A 16 24.86 -0.18 9.07
C VAL A 16 26.04 -0.64 9.92
N ASP A 17 26.98 0.28 10.18
CA ASP A 17 28.13 0.01 11.04
C ASP A 17 27.64 -0.51 12.41
N GLY A 18 27.98 -1.78 12.71
CA GLY A 18 27.59 -2.46 13.95
C GLY A 18 26.88 -3.81 13.77
N TRP A 19 26.37 -4.14 12.57
CA TRP A 19 25.77 -5.46 12.33
C TRP A 19 26.85 -6.56 12.27
N LYS A 20 27.03 -7.31 13.37
CA LYS A 20 27.75 -8.60 13.32
C LYS A 20 26.80 -9.65 12.75
N ALA A 21 27.01 -10.03 11.49
CA ALA A 21 26.22 -11.09 10.85
C ALA A 21 26.20 -12.35 11.73
N PRO A 22 25.04 -13.01 11.93
CA PRO A 22 24.99 -14.25 12.67
C PRO A 22 25.84 -15.31 11.96
N PRO A 23 26.51 -16.21 12.69
CA PRO A 23 27.37 -17.21 12.10
C PRO A 23 26.61 -18.06 11.08
N ARG A 24 27.22 -18.29 9.92
CA ARG A 24 26.67 -19.01 8.75
C ARG A 24 25.95 -20.34 9.06
N LYS A 25 26.20 -20.95 10.21
CA LYS A 25 25.54 -22.18 10.69
C LYS A 25 24.08 -21.99 11.11
N LEU A 26 23.59 -20.77 11.39
CA LEU A 26 22.20 -20.47 11.78
C LEU A 26 21.29 -20.04 10.62
N LEU A 27 21.85 -19.64 9.48
CA LEU A 27 21.08 -19.12 8.32
C LEU A 27 20.33 -20.21 7.54
N LYS A 28 20.86 -21.44 7.50
CA LYS A 28 20.20 -22.58 6.85
C LYS A 28 18.88 -22.99 7.53
N PRO A 29 18.83 -23.27 8.85
CA PRO A 29 17.58 -23.67 9.49
C PRO A 29 16.51 -22.56 9.52
N LEU A 30 16.90 -21.28 9.51
CA LEU A 30 15.95 -20.16 9.46
C LEU A 30 15.29 -20.02 8.08
N ALA A 31 16.08 -20.17 7.00
CA ALA A 31 15.57 -20.20 5.63
C ALA A 31 14.69 -21.44 5.38
N THR A 32 15.05 -22.60 5.93
CA THR A 32 14.23 -23.83 5.84
C THR A 32 12.91 -23.69 6.60
N LYS A 33 12.90 -23.07 7.79
CA LYS A 33 11.66 -22.83 8.56
C LYS A 33 10.75 -21.76 7.95
N LEU A 34 11.31 -20.71 7.34
CA LEU A 34 10.53 -19.70 6.59
C LEU A 34 9.91 -20.30 5.31
N LEU A 35 10.61 -21.23 4.65
CA LEU A 35 10.09 -21.97 3.50
C LEU A 35 9.02 -23.00 3.91
N GLU A 36 9.20 -23.71 5.04
CA GLU A 36 8.18 -24.61 5.61
C GLU A 36 6.93 -23.86 6.09
N ALA A 37 7.08 -22.65 6.66
CA ALA A 37 5.95 -21.79 7.03
C ALA A 37 5.20 -21.24 5.80
N SER A 38 5.86 -21.14 4.65
CA SER A 38 5.23 -20.76 3.37
C SER A 38 4.53 -21.93 2.66
N LEU A 39 4.84 -23.17 3.04
CA LEU A 39 4.36 -24.41 2.41
C LEU A 39 3.31 -25.17 3.23
N ALA A 40 2.97 -24.70 4.43
CA ALA A 40 1.84 -25.21 5.20
C ALA A 40 0.48 -24.68 4.66
N VAL A 41 0.26 -24.84 3.36
CA VAL A 41 -1.07 -24.77 2.74
C VAL A 41 -1.58 -26.20 2.69
N GLY A 42 -2.57 -26.50 3.51
CA GLY A 42 -3.09 -27.84 3.73
C GLY A 42 -3.51 -28.55 2.43
N THR A 43 -3.06 -29.79 2.29
CA THR A 43 -3.59 -30.76 1.33
C THR A 43 -5.06 -31.03 1.64
N ILE A 44 -5.96 -30.58 0.76
CA ILE A 44 -7.38 -30.93 0.81
C ILE A 44 -7.53 -32.36 0.28
N SER A 45 -7.89 -33.31 1.15
CA SER A 45 -8.35 -34.63 0.70
C SER A 45 -9.79 -34.52 0.22
N ALA A 46 -10.07 -35.03 -0.99
CA ALA A 46 -11.41 -35.12 -1.54
C ALA A 46 -12.25 -36.13 -0.74
N LEU A 47 -13.42 -35.70 -0.27
CA LEU A 47 -14.46 -36.59 0.24
C LEU A 47 -15.42 -36.99 -0.91
N PRO A 48 -16.02 -38.19 -0.86
CA PRO A 48 -16.89 -38.68 -1.92
C PRO A 48 -18.20 -37.90 -1.96
N ALA A 49 -18.71 -37.74 -3.19
CA ALA A 49 -19.92 -37.00 -3.50
C ALA A 49 -21.17 -37.76 -3.05
N ASP A 50 -21.97 -37.12 -2.19
CA ASP A 50 -23.37 -37.47 -1.99
C ASP A 50 -24.28 -36.31 -2.43
N ALA A 51 -25.51 -36.67 -2.80
CA ALA A 51 -26.45 -35.95 -3.65
C ALA A 51 -26.72 -34.48 -3.29
N ALA A 52 -26.91 -33.67 -4.34
CA ALA A 52 -27.04 -32.21 -4.31
C ALA A 52 -28.28 -31.72 -3.51
N PRO A 53 -28.09 -30.85 -2.50
CA PRO A 53 -29.16 -30.06 -1.92
C PRO A 53 -29.54 -28.88 -2.84
N PRO A 54 -30.67 -28.19 -2.59
CA PRO A 54 -31.19 -27.12 -3.44
C PRO A 54 -30.17 -25.96 -3.58
N GLN A 55 -30.08 -25.37 -4.78
CA GLN A 55 -29.16 -24.26 -5.11
C GLN A 55 -29.33 -23.08 -4.14
N GLN A 56 -28.50 -23.05 -3.10
CA GLN A 56 -28.17 -21.82 -2.39
C GLN A 56 -27.37 -20.95 -3.37
N GLN A 57 -27.73 -19.68 -3.51
CA GLN A 57 -26.88 -18.71 -4.20
C GLN A 57 -25.54 -18.66 -3.44
N HIS A 58 -24.53 -19.36 -3.97
CA HIS A 58 -23.21 -19.37 -3.39
C HIS A 58 -22.66 -17.94 -3.39
N ALA A 59 -22.03 -17.54 -2.29
CA ALA A 59 -21.33 -16.26 -2.21
C ALA A 59 -20.31 -16.16 -3.37
N PRO A 60 -20.14 -14.97 -3.97
CA PRO A 60 -19.22 -14.78 -5.08
C PRO A 60 -17.80 -15.22 -4.73
N SER A 61 -17.09 -15.83 -5.68
CA SER A 61 -15.76 -16.37 -5.44
C SER A 61 -14.74 -15.27 -5.16
N ARG A 62 -13.95 -15.48 -4.11
CA ARG A 62 -12.77 -14.66 -3.77
C ARG A 62 -11.49 -15.18 -4.41
N LYS A 63 -11.53 -16.34 -5.06
CA LYS A 63 -10.34 -17.01 -5.59
C LYS A 63 -9.66 -16.12 -6.63
N TYR A 64 -8.36 -15.89 -6.42
CA TYR A 64 -7.52 -15.14 -7.34
C TYR A 64 -6.08 -15.60 -7.14
N LEU A 65 -5.49 -16.22 -8.16
CA LEU A 65 -4.13 -16.71 -8.09
C LEU A 65 -3.14 -15.62 -8.56
N PHE A 66 -2.39 -15.05 -7.63
CA PHE A 66 -1.38 -14.03 -7.92
C PHE A 66 0.02 -14.65 -8.09
N VAL A 67 0.28 -15.20 -9.28
CA VAL A 67 1.57 -15.84 -9.62
C VAL A 67 2.66 -14.83 -9.99
N THR A 68 2.28 -13.61 -10.40
CA THR A 68 3.19 -12.56 -10.92
C THR A 68 3.89 -11.77 -9.81
N GLY A 69 3.85 -12.24 -8.56
CA GLY A 69 4.45 -11.63 -7.38
C GLY A 69 5.99 -11.65 -7.34
N PHE A 70 6.68 -11.82 -8.45
CA PHE A 70 8.14 -11.78 -8.46
C PHE A 70 8.61 -10.36 -8.77
N PRO A 71 9.47 -9.75 -7.93
CA PRO A 71 10.18 -10.35 -6.79
C PRO A 71 9.54 -10.09 -5.42
N PHE A 72 8.45 -9.33 -5.36
CA PHE A 72 7.74 -9.01 -4.12
C PHE A 72 6.38 -9.72 -4.09
N PRO A 73 6.27 -10.90 -3.43
CA PRO A 73 5.03 -11.65 -3.40
C PRO A 73 4.01 -10.90 -2.54
N LEU A 74 3.18 -10.09 -3.19
CA LEU A 74 2.06 -9.41 -2.55
C LEU A 74 0.96 -10.42 -2.31
N GLY A 75 0.84 -10.86 -1.06
CA GLY A 75 -0.29 -11.64 -0.60
C GLY A 75 -1.57 -10.79 -0.54
N PRO A 76 -2.71 -11.42 -0.26
CA PRO A 76 -2.94 -12.86 -0.31
C PRO A 76 -2.74 -13.45 -1.73
N ILE A 77 -2.27 -14.70 -1.82
CA ILE A 77 -1.86 -15.32 -3.10
C ILE A 77 -3.01 -16.03 -3.82
N THR A 78 -3.97 -16.61 -3.09
CA THR A 78 -4.99 -17.51 -3.65
C THR A 78 -6.41 -16.99 -3.55
N GLU A 79 -6.67 -16.06 -2.64
CA GLU A 79 -8.00 -15.48 -2.42
C GLU A 79 -7.90 -14.03 -1.98
N ARG A 80 -8.80 -13.15 -2.44
CA ARG A 80 -8.81 -11.74 -2.07
C ARG A 80 -10.23 -11.29 -1.76
N ARG A 81 -10.46 -10.91 -0.50
CA ARG A 81 -11.71 -10.31 -0.03
C ARG A 81 -11.77 -8.85 -0.48
N THR A 82 -12.90 -8.44 -1.03
CA THR A 82 -13.20 -7.07 -1.44
C THR A 82 -14.26 -6.46 -0.54
N VAL A 83 -13.91 -5.35 0.09
CA VAL A 83 -14.84 -4.55 0.89
C VAL A 83 -15.34 -3.38 0.06
N LYS A 84 -16.64 -3.36 -0.23
CA LYS A 84 -17.31 -2.25 -0.90
C LYS A 84 -17.77 -1.22 0.13
N SER A 85 -17.47 0.05 -0.14
CA SER A 85 -17.98 1.20 0.60
C SER A 85 -18.53 2.25 -0.35
N GLU A 86 -19.60 2.93 0.04
CA GLU A 86 -20.09 4.11 -0.66
C GLU A 86 -19.48 5.36 -0.01
N LEU A 87 -18.51 6.00 -0.69
CA LEU A 87 -17.75 7.14 -0.17
C LEU A 87 -18.55 8.44 -0.32
N VAL A 88 -19.21 8.60 -1.46
CA VAL A 88 -20.19 9.66 -1.73
C VAL A 88 -21.43 8.99 -2.30
N LYS A 89 -22.57 9.22 -1.64
CA LYS A 89 -23.84 8.55 -1.95
C LYS A 89 -24.18 8.62 -3.44
N GLY A 90 -24.36 7.46 -4.07
CA GLY A 90 -24.74 7.30 -5.47
C GLY A 90 -23.66 7.65 -6.50
N LYS A 91 -22.48 8.10 -6.07
CA LYS A 91 -21.51 8.78 -6.96
C LYS A 91 -20.08 8.29 -6.85
N VAL A 92 -19.59 7.99 -5.65
CA VAL A 92 -18.20 7.54 -5.45
C VAL A 92 -18.19 6.32 -4.56
N TYR A 93 -17.50 5.27 -5.02
CA TYR A 93 -17.42 3.97 -4.36
C TYR A 93 -15.96 3.61 -4.13
N GLY A 94 -15.69 2.96 -3.00
CA GLY A 94 -14.41 2.34 -2.70
C GLY A 94 -14.54 0.83 -2.74
N PHE A 95 -13.59 0.16 -3.39
CA PHE A 95 -13.43 -1.28 -3.38
C PHE A 95 -12.05 -1.60 -2.85
N VAL A 96 -12.00 -2.12 -1.63
CA VAL A 96 -10.75 -2.26 -0.87
C VAL A 96 -10.37 -3.73 -0.77
N GLN A 97 -9.11 -4.03 -1.06
CA GLN A 97 -8.51 -5.35 -0.85
C GLN A 97 -7.24 -5.21 0.00
N GLU A 98 -6.96 -6.20 0.85
CA GLU A 98 -5.70 -6.26 1.57
C GLU A 98 -4.53 -6.66 0.65
N LEU A 99 -3.41 -5.99 0.85
CA LEU A 99 -2.10 -6.35 0.35
C LEU A 99 -1.24 -6.77 1.55
N ARG A 100 -0.63 -7.95 1.46
CA ARG A 100 0.19 -8.52 2.53
C ARG A 100 1.62 -8.71 2.06
N LEU A 101 2.57 -8.16 2.81
CA LEU A 101 4.00 -8.40 2.63
C LEU A 101 4.59 -8.87 3.95
N SER A 102 5.10 -10.10 4.00
CA SER A 102 5.61 -10.72 5.23
C SER A 102 4.61 -10.68 6.41
N GLY A 103 3.31 -10.73 6.09
CA GLY A 103 2.21 -10.70 7.04
C GLY A 103 1.83 -9.31 7.58
N ILE A 104 2.61 -8.27 7.28
CA ILE A 104 2.19 -6.87 7.46
C ILE A 104 1.18 -6.55 6.38
N THR A 105 0.12 -5.84 6.76
CA THR A 105 -1.03 -5.61 5.88
C THR A 105 -1.26 -4.13 5.62
N ALA A 106 -1.43 -3.79 4.35
CA ALA A 106 -1.90 -2.48 3.92
C ALA A 106 -3.16 -2.71 3.08
N ASN A 107 -4.19 -1.90 3.28
CA ASN A 107 -5.35 -1.92 2.39
C ASN A 107 -5.03 -1.13 1.11
N SER A 108 -5.40 -1.60 -0.07
CA SER A 108 -5.38 -0.81 -1.31
C SER A 108 -6.81 -0.61 -1.80
N ARG A 109 -7.14 0.64 -2.18
CA ARG A 109 -8.48 1.07 -2.57
C ARG A 109 -8.52 1.37 -4.05
N CYS A 110 -9.37 0.64 -4.75
CA CYS A 110 -9.90 1.05 -6.04
C CYS A 110 -11.03 2.05 -5.83
N THR A 111 -10.90 3.25 -6.39
CA THR A 111 -11.96 4.28 -6.33
C THR A 111 -12.73 4.31 -7.64
N VAL A 112 -14.05 4.18 -7.57
CA VAL A 112 -14.93 4.16 -8.74
C VAL A 112 -15.89 5.33 -8.68
N PHE A 113 -15.88 6.15 -9.72
CA PHE A 113 -16.77 7.29 -9.88
C PHE A 113 -17.87 6.99 -10.87
N ARG A 114 -19.10 7.41 -10.57
CA ARG A 114 -20.25 7.34 -11.47
C ARG A 114 -20.50 8.73 -12.07
N THR A 115 -20.39 8.81 -13.39
CA THR A 115 -20.63 10.04 -14.16
C THR A 115 -22.12 10.39 -14.23
N LYS A 116 -22.48 11.55 -14.81
CA LYS A 116 -23.86 11.92 -15.10
C LYS A 116 -24.55 10.95 -16.08
N ASP A 117 -23.78 10.36 -16.99
CA ASP A 117 -24.25 9.42 -18.02
C ASP A 117 -24.28 7.96 -17.53
N ASN A 118 -24.08 7.75 -16.23
CA ASN A 118 -24.06 6.44 -15.56
C ASN A 118 -22.91 5.53 -16.05
N ASP A 119 -21.88 6.11 -16.63
CA ASP A 119 -20.60 5.43 -16.88
C ASP A 119 -19.76 5.39 -15.59
N LEU A 120 -18.81 4.46 -15.53
CA LEU A 120 -17.92 4.20 -14.40
C LEU A 120 -16.47 4.49 -14.77
N ILE A 121 -15.84 5.39 -14.01
CA ILE A 121 -14.42 5.72 -14.09
C ILE A 121 -13.72 5.03 -12.92
N VAL A 122 -12.74 4.19 -13.22
CA VAL A 122 -12.03 3.36 -12.25
C VAL A 122 -10.62 3.89 -12.05
N TYR A 123 -10.25 4.20 -10.81
CA TYR A 123 -8.92 4.67 -10.42
C TYR A 123 -8.24 3.65 -9.49
N ASP A 124 -7.03 3.24 -9.83
CA ASP A 124 -6.21 2.23 -9.15
C ASP A 124 -6.95 0.91 -8.88
N PRO A 125 -7.32 0.15 -9.94
CA PRO A 125 -8.06 -1.09 -9.78
C PRO A 125 -7.28 -2.12 -8.95
N VAL A 126 -8.01 -2.82 -8.08
CA VAL A 126 -7.53 -3.98 -7.33
C VAL A 126 -7.81 -5.28 -8.10
N ALA A 127 -7.46 -6.45 -7.53
CA ALA A 127 -7.58 -7.72 -8.23
C ALA A 127 -9.04 -8.00 -8.65
N PRO A 128 -9.32 -8.30 -9.93
CA PRO A 128 -10.67 -8.53 -10.45
C PRO A 128 -11.21 -9.92 -10.05
N THR A 129 -11.44 -10.14 -8.76
CA THR A 129 -12.12 -11.33 -8.24
C THR A 129 -13.59 -11.33 -8.66
N ASP A 130 -14.26 -12.50 -8.67
CA ASP A 130 -15.68 -12.56 -8.99
C ASP A 130 -16.51 -11.75 -7.97
N GLU A 131 -16.10 -11.73 -6.70
CA GLU A 131 -16.68 -10.86 -5.66
C GLU A 131 -16.61 -9.38 -6.05
N PHE A 132 -15.44 -8.87 -6.44
CA PHE A 132 -15.31 -7.48 -6.86
C PHE A 132 -16.14 -7.21 -8.13
N LEU A 133 -16.02 -8.05 -9.16
CA LEU A 133 -16.70 -7.84 -10.43
C LEU A 133 -18.22 -7.84 -10.28
N GLN A 134 -18.80 -8.70 -9.43
CA GLN A 134 -20.23 -8.69 -9.14
C GLN A 134 -20.66 -7.45 -8.35
N GLN A 135 -19.88 -7.04 -7.34
CA GLN A 135 -20.14 -5.82 -6.58
C GLN A 135 -20.06 -4.55 -7.44
N LEU A 136 -19.18 -4.53 -8.45
CA LEU A 136 -19.04 -3.47 -9.46
C LEU A 136 -20.20 -3.51 -10.47
N ALA A 137 -20.55 -4.69 -10.97
CA ALA A 137 -21.70 -4.87 -11.88
C ALA A 137 -23.02 -4.44 -11.23
N SER A 138 -23.15 -4.60 -9.91
CA SER A 138 -24.30 -4.12 -9.13
C SER A 138 -24.48 -2.59 -9.14
N LEU A 139 -23.50 -1.84 -9.65
CA LEU A 139 -23.64 -0.39 -9.85
C LEU A 139 -24.44 -0.05 -11.12
N ASN A 140 -24.67 -1.02 -12.01
CA ASN A 140 -25.41 -0.89 -13.27
C ASN A 140 -24.86 0.20 -14.21
N GLY A 141 -23.55 0.46 -14.16
CA GLY A 141 -22.87 1.40 -15.05
C GLY A 141 -21.82 0.69 -15.91
N ARG A 142 -21.48 1.30 -17.05
CA ARG A 142 -20.47 0.77 -17.97
C ARG A 142 -19.10 1.33 -17.60
N VAL A 143 -18.09 0.47 -17.45
CA VAL A 143 -16.71 0.92 -17.24
C VAL A 143 -16.16 1.50 -18.54
N THR A 144 -15.79 2.78 -18.51
CA THR A 144 -15.31 3.53 -19.70
C THR A 144 -13.85 3.94 -19.60
N HIS A 145 -13.36 4.18 -18.39
CA HIS A 145 -11.96 4.56 -18.14
C HIS A 145 -11.38 3.78 -16.97
N ILE A 146 -10.12 3.35 -17.12
CA ILE A 146 -9.32 2.69 -16.09
C ILE A 146 -8.02 3.47 -15.96
N LEU A 147 -7.74 3.99 -14.78
CA LEU A 147 -6.58 4.84 -14.50
C LEU A 147 -5.64 4.10 -13.54
N LEU A 148 -4.36 4.05 -13.93
CA LEU A 148 -3.24 3.69 -13.05
C LEU A 148 -2.59 4.98 -12.55
N GLY A 149 -2.89 5.33 -11.31
CA GLY A 149 -2.55 6.58 -10.64
C GLY A 149 -1.10 6.68 -10.19
N ALA A 150 -0.36 5.57 -10.10
CA ALA A 150 1.04 5.60 -9.67
C ALA A 150 1.96 4.64 -10.42
N THR A 151 3.27 4.84 -10.27
CA THR A 151 4.32 3.94 -10.77
C THR A 151 4.68 2.83 -9.78
N THR A 152 4.09 2.79 -8.59
CA THR A 152 4.34 1.79 -7.55
C THR A 152 3.76 0.42 -7.92
N TYR A 153 4.43 -0.66 -7.49
CA TYR A 153 4.16 -2.01 -7.96
C TYR A 153 2.80 -2.55 -7.48
N GLU A 154 2.46 -2.24 -6.24
CA GLU A 154 1.27 -2.64 -5.54
C GLU A 154 -0.02 -2.16 -6.20
N HIS A 155 -0.01 -0.98 -6.83
CA HIS A 155 -1.18 -0.40 -7.49
C HIS A 155 -1.23 -0.74 -8.99
N LYS A 156 -0.09 -1.07 -9.62
CA LYS A 156 -0.06 -1.50 -11.03
C LYS A 156 -0.38 -2.97 -11.24
N ALA A 157 -0.16 -3.82 -10.25
CA ALA A 157 -0.18 -5.28 -10.39
C ALA A 157 -1.50 -5.83 -10.96
N PHE A 158 -2.62 -5.14 -10.73
CA PHE A 158 -3.95 -5.59 -11.11
C PHE A 158 -4.55 -4.86 -12.30
N VAL A 159 -3.91 -3.81 -12.81
CA VAL A 159 -4.43 -3.00 -13.92
C VAL A 159 -4.60 -3.84 -15.19
N GLY A 160 -3.57 -4.60 -15.58
CA GLY A 160 -3.64 -5.48 -16.75
C GLY A 160 -4.72 -6.57 -16.63
N PRO A 161 -4.76 -7.34 -15.53
CA PRO A 161 -5.86 -8.28 -15.27
C PRO A 161 -7.25 -7.65 -15.27
N PHE A 162 -7.40 -6.47 -14.68
CA PHE A 162 -8.68 -5.76 -14.59
C PHE A 162 -9.13 -5.25 -15.97
N SER A 163 -8.24 -4.62 -16.75
CA SER A 163 -8.58 -4.10 -18.08
C SER A 163 -9.05 -5.18 -19.05
N ARG A 164 -8.51 -6.40 -18.96
CA ARG A 164 -8.99 -7.56 -19.75
C ARG A 164 -10.46 -7.93 -19.49
N LYS A 165 -11.04 -7.53 -18.35
CA LYS A 165 -12.47 -7.72 -18.06
C LYS A 165 -13.35 -6.65 -18.71
N PHE A 166 -12.77 -5.52 -19.13
CA PHE A 166 -13.46 -4.37 -19.72
C PHE A 166 -12.75 -3.91 -21.00
N PRO A 167 -12.73 -4.73 -22.08
CA PRO A 167 -11.92 -4.46 -23.27
C PRO A 167 -12.32 -3.19 -24.04
N SER A 168 -13.49 -2.60 -23.76
CA SER A 168 -13.94 -1.34 -24.36
C SER A 168 -13.51 -0.10 -23.57
N ALA A 169 -12.96 -0.27 -22.37
CA ALA A 169 -12.56 0.84 -21.52
C ALA A 169 -11.17 1.38 -21.96
N LYS A 170 -11.02 2.71 -21.94
CA LYS A 170 -9.73 3.37 -22.17
C LYS A 170 -8.85 3.23 -20.95
N VAL A 171 -7.63 2.76 -21.13
CA VAL A 171 -6.64 2.58 -20.07
C VAL A 171 -5.65 3.75 -20.09
N TRP A 172 -5.50 4.42 -18.95
CA TRP A 172 -4.55 5.52 -18.76
C TRP A 172 -3.58 5.14 -17.65
N ALA A 173 -2.32 5.52 -17.80
CA ALA A 173 -1.31 5.28 -16.76
C ALA A 173 -0.45 6.52 -16.58
N VAL A 174 0.00 6.79 -15.36
CA VAL A 174 1.06 7.78 -15.18
C VAL A 174 2.28 7.40 -16.02
N PRO A 175 2.99 8.39 -16.61
CA PRO A 175 4.17 8.13 -17.42
C PRO A 175 5.29 7.51 -16.59
N ASP A 176 6.33 7.05 -17.28
CA ASP A 176 7.53 6.45 -16.68
C ASP A 176 7.26 5.15 -15.89
N GLN A 177 6.26 4.39 -16.31
CA GLN A 177 6.04 3.03 -15.80
C GLN A 177 7.30 2.18 -15.96
N TRP A 178 7.62 1.46 -14.90
CA TRP A 178 8.82 0.64 -14.79
C TRP A 178 8.53 -0.60 -13.92
N ALA A 179 9.46 -1.54 -13.86
CA ALA A 179 9.43 -2.63 -12.90
C ALA A 179 10.80 -2.76 -12.20
N TRP A 180 10.80 -3.25 -10.97
CA TRP A 180 12.03 -3.64 -10.31
C TRP A 180 12.23 -5.17 -10.45
N PRO A 181 13.45 -5.68 -10.69
CA PRO A 181 14.72 -4.96 -10.85
C PRO A 181 15.04 -4.60 -12.31
N LEU A 182 14.13 -4.89 -13.23
CA LEU A 182 14.31 -4.70 -14.67
C LEU A 182 13.36 -3.60 -15.13
N ASP A 183 13.89 -2.55 -15.76
CA ASP A 183 13.12 -1.43 -16.31
C ASP A 183 12.25 -1.88 -17.51
N LEU A 184 11.24 -2.70 -17.21
CA LEU A 184 10.32 -3.28 -18.17
C LEU A 184 9.25 -2.28 -18.52
N ALA A 185 9.02 -2.10 -19.83
CA ALA A 185 7.91 -1.31 -20.33
C ALA A 185 6.57 -1.89 -19.83
N PRO A 186 5.54 -1.05 -19.60
CA PRO A 186 4.24 -1.48 -19.08
C PRO A 186 3.59 -2.60 -19.91
N LYS A 187 3.79 -2.63 -21.23
CA LYS A 187 3.29 -3.71 -22.11
C LYS A 187 3.84 -5.08 -21.74
N ALA A 188 5.10 -5.17 -21.29
CA ALA A 188 5.70 -6.42 -20.82
C ALA A 188 5.08 -6.91 -19.50
N LEU A 189 4.44 -6.01 -18.75
CA LEU A 189 3.65 -6.30 -17.55
C LEU A 189 2.17 -6.57 -17.88
N GLY A 190 1.80 -6.61 -19.17
CA GLY A 190 0.43 -6.79 -19.63
C GLY A 190 -0.45 -5.54 -19.47
N ILE A 191 0.15 -4.35 -19.33
CA ILE A 191 -0.54 -3.07 -19.27
C ILE A 191 -0.43 -2.39 -20.64
N PHE A 192 -1.55 -2.32 -21.35
CA PHE A 192 -1.67 -1.67 -22.65
C PHE A 192 -2.43 -0.36 -22.47
N ALA A 193 -1.74 0.70 -22.06
CA ALA A 193 -2.33 2.02 -21.95
C ALA A 193 -2.62 2.62 -23.34
N ASP A 194 -3.78 3.27 -23.46
CA ASP A 194 -4.18 4.08 -24.62
C ASP A 194 -3.55 5.48 -24.59
N GLY A 195 -3.12 5.95 -23.42
CA GLY A 195 -2.42 7.21 -23.24
C GLY A 195 -1.83 7.41 -21.84
N ASP A 196 -0.96 8.41 -21.71
CA ASP A 196 -0.39 8.81 -20.44
C ASP A 196 -1.36 9.74 -19.68
N LEU A 197 -1.41 9.60 -18.35
CA LEU A 197 -2.00 10.61 -17.48
C LEU A 197 -1.06 11.82 -17.43
N ILE A 198 -1.58 12.98 -17.85
CA ILE A 198 -0.90 14.28 -17.81
C ILE A 198 -1.81 15.36 -17.23
N ASP A 199 -1.24 16.52 -16.89
CA ASP A 199 -1.98 17.68 -16.40
C ASP A 199 -3.09 18.07 -17.39
N SER A 200 -4.34 18.15 -16.93
CA SER A 200 -5.49 18.49 -17.79
C SER A 200 -5.35 19.88 -18.43
N ALA A 201 -4.63 20.79 -17.79
CA ALA A 201 -4.34 22.12 -18.31
C ALA A 201 -3.29 22.12 -19.44
N SER A 202 -2.48 21.07 -19.57
CA SER A 202 -1.40 21.03 -20.57
C SER A 202 -1.89 20.84 -22.00
N SER A 203 -3.04 20.20 -22.20
CA SER A 203 -3.67 20.09 -23.52
C SER A 203 -5.16 19.77 -23.40
N ALA A 204 -5.99 20.67 -23.96
CA ALA A 204 -7.45 20.61 -23.89
C ALA A 204 -8.07 19.36 -24.56
N SER A 205 -7.32 18.66 -25.42
CA SER A 205 -7.77 17.46 -26.15
C SER A 205 -7.17 16.15 -25.63
N THR A 206 -6.40 16.19 -24.53
CA THR A 206 -5.72 15.00 -23.96
C THR A 206 -6.71 13.90 -23.61
N TYR A 207 -7.79 14.29 -22.91
CA TYR A 207 -8.82 13.38 -22.47
C TYR A 207 -10.08 13.59 -23.31
N PRO A 208 -10.85 12.53 -23.58
CA PRO A 208 -12.09 12.67 -24.32
C PRO A 208 -13.16 13.39 -23.46
N ASP A 209 -14.19 13.91 -24.13
CA ASP A 209 -15.21 14.78 -23.53
C ASP A 209 -15.93 14.11 -22.36
N ASP A 210 -16.22 12.81 -22.48
CA ASP A 210 -16.84 11.97 -21.46
C ASP A 210 -16.04 11.87 -20.15
N PHE A 211 -14.74 12.21 -20.19
CA PHE A 211 -13.88 12.28 -19.01
C PHE A 211 -13.65 13.74 -18.56
N ARG A 212 -13.19 14.63 -19.44
CA ARG A 212 -12.75 15.99 -19.05
C ARG A 212 -13.89 16.88 -18.54
N GLU A 213 -15.15 16.55 -18.85
CA GLU A 213 -16.31 17.28 -18.35
C GLU A 213 -16.47 17.19 -16.83
N GLU A 214 -16.16 16.04 -16.22
CA GLU A 214 -16.34 15.79 -14.78
C GLU A 214 -15.00 15.64 -14.03
N PHE A 215 -13.89 15.40 -14.73
CA PHE A 215 -12.60 15.11 -14.12
C PHE A 215 -11.48 16.06 -14.53
N GLU A 216 -10.56 16.29 -13.61
CA GLU A 216 -9.26 16.91 -13.86
C GLU A 216 -8.14 16.07 -13.26
N VAL A 217 -6.98 16.09 -13.90
CA VAL A 217 -5.77 15.36 -13.51
C VAL A 217 -4.64 16.35 -13.27
N LYS A 218 -3.89 16.14 -12.19
CA LYS A 218 -2.61 16.80 -11.90
C LYS A 218 -1.56 15.75 -11.59
N LEU A 219 -0.44 15.81 -12.27
CA LEU A 219 0.62 14.82 -12.23
C LEU A 219 1.81 15.34 -11.43
N LEU A 220 2.17 14.61 -10.38
CA LEU A 220 3.52 14.62 -9.82
C LEU A 220 4.38 13.76 -10.74
N ARG A 221 5.33 14.38 -11.43
CA ARG A 221 6.32 13.69 -12.25
C ARG A 221 7.69 14.32 -12.02
N PRO A 222 8.53 13.72 -11.17
CA PRO A 222 9.90 14.18 -10.98
C PRO A 222 10.62 14.27 -12.33
N SER A 223 11.40 15.33 -12.54
CA SER A 223 12.16 15.55 -13.79
C SER A 223 13.25 14.50 -14.02
N GLN A 224 13.64 13.80 -12.96
CA GLN A 224 14.61 12.71 -12.99
C GLN A 224 14.08 11.55 -12.16
N ARG A 225 14.36 10.32 -12.62
CA ARG A 225 14.12 9.14 -11.81
C ARG A 225 15.02 9.18 -10.58
N LEU A 226 14.48 8.70 -9.47
CA LEU A 226 15.26 8.26 -8.34
C LEU A 226 16.07 7.02 -8.78
N GLY A 227 17.09 6.65 -8.03
CA GLY A 227 18.02 5.65 -8.56
C GLY A 227 17.45 4.26 -8.66
N LEU A 228 18.29 3.39 -9.24
CA LEU A 228 17.87 2.07 -9.73
C LEU A 228 16.68 2.19 -10.69
N GLY A 229 16.48 3.38 -11.30
CA GLY A 229 15.41 3.66 -12.24
C GLY A 229 14.03 3.85 -11.60
N TYR A 230 13.93 4.11 -10.28
CA TYR A 230 12.66 4.34 -9.61
C TYR A 230 12.01 5.64 -10.09
N ALA A 231 10.95 5.52 -10.89
CA ALA A 231 10.08 6.65 -11.17
C ALA A 231 9.06 6.80 -10.04
N ALA A 232 8.93 8.00 -9.50
CA ALA A 232 8.02 8.32 -8.40
C ALA A 232 6.87 9.22 -8.88
N SER A 233 6.15 8.76 -9.90
CA SER A 233 5.07 9.54 -10.49
C SER A 233 3.73 9.16 -9.88
N GLU A 234 2.91 10.16 -9.59
CA GLU A 234 1.55 9.99 -9.05
C GLU A 234 0.60 11.01 -9.68
N ALA A 235 -0.60 10.58 -10.07
CA ALA A 235 -1.65 11.44 -10.60
C ALA A 235 -2.75 11.64 -9.56
N ALA A 236 -2.94 12.88 -9.12
CA ALA A 236 -4.13 13.30 -8.41
C ALA A 236 -5.29 13.43 -9.39
N LEU A 237 -6.42 12.80 -9.07
CA LEU A 237 -7.65 12.87 -9.86
C LEU A 237 -8.71 13.65 -9.07
N TYR A 238 -9.21 14.73 -9.65
CA TYR A 238 -10.29 15.53 -9.08
C TYR A 238 -11.61 15.28 -9.80
N HIS A 239 -12.60 14.80 -9.07
CA HIS A 239 -13.98 14.68 -9.55
C HIS A 239 -14.77 15.93 -9.15
N LYS A 240 -15.01 16.81 -10.13
CA LYS A 240 -15.63 18.14 -9.92
C LYS A 240 -17.01 18.05 -9.26
N PRO A 241 -17.95 17.18 -9.71
CA PRO A 241 -19.31 17.17 -9.18
C PRO A 241 -19.42 16.79 -7.69
N THR A 242 -18.51 15.97 -7.17
CA THR A 242 -18.52 15.54 -5.76
C THR A 242 -17.40 16.17 -4.95
N HIS A 243 -16.62 17.07 -5.54
CA HIS A 243 -15.48 17.70 -4.90
C HIS A 243 -14.54 16.66 -4.25
N THR A 244 -14.30 15.54 -4.95
CA THR A 244 -13.53 14.40 -4.42
C THR A 244 -12.16 14.33 -5.07
N LEU A 245 -11.13 14.28 -4.24
CA LEU A 245 -9.74 14.08 -4.61
C LEU A 245 -9.37 12.59 -4.42
N ALA A 246 -9.15 11.87 -5.52
CA ALA A 246 -8.56 10.53 -5.48
C ALA A 246 -7.04 10.60 -5.62
N LEU A 247 -6.36 9.80 -4.81
CA LEU A 247 -4.91 9.75 -4.68
C LEU A 247 -4.46 8.29 -4.52
N THR A 248 -3.16 8.07 -4.71
CA THR A 248 -2.54 6.78 -4.47
C THR A 248 -1.84 6.80 -3.10
N ASP A 249 -0.57 7.23 -3.04
CA ASP A 249 0.31 7.08 -1.86
C ASP A 249 0.69 8.43 -1.21
N ALA A 250 0.28 9.54 -1.82
CA ALA A 250 0.69 10.89 -1.46
C ALA A 250 0.43 11.28 0.01
N ILE A 251 -0.77 11.00 0.50
CA ILE A 251 -1.16 11.23 1.89
C ILE A 251 -2.03 10.09 2.42
N VAL A 252 -2.02 9.92 3.74
CA VAL A 252 -2.82 8.93 4.46
C VAL A 252 -3.60 9.60 5.60
N ASN A 253 -4.71 8.98 5.98
CA ASN A 253 -5.42 9.29 7.22
C ASN A 253 -5.61 8.01 8.02
N VAL A 254 -4.84 7.87 9.11
CA VAL A 254 -4.80 6.66 9.93
C VAL A 254 -6.00 6.62 10.88
N PRO A 255 -6.83 5.56 10.85
CA PRO A 255 -7.90 5.43 11.82
C PRO A 255 -7.37 5.02 13.20
N ALA A 256 -8.02 5.53 14.25
CA ALA A 256 -7.68 5.19 15.63
C ALA A 256 -7.97 3.72 15.99
N LYS A 257 -8.85 3.06 15.24
CA LYS A 257 -9.29 1.68 15.43
C LYS A 257 -9.22 0.92 14.11
N PRO A 258 -9.10 -0.42 14.12
CA PRO A 258 -9.14 -1.19 12.88
C PRO A 258 -10.46 -1.01 12.14
N THR A 259 -10.39 -0.84 10.82
CA THR A 259 -11.56 -0.75 9.95
C THR A 259 -11.98 -2.13 9.44
N GLN A 260 -13.17 -2.20 8.84
CA GLN A 260 -13.69 -3.41 8.20
C GLN A 260 -12.85 -3.91 7.00
N ASP A 261 -11.96 -3.06 6.49
CA ASP A 261 -11.05 -3.35 5.37
C ASP A 261 -10.01 -4.39 5.76
N TYR A 262 -9.73 -4.52 7.07
CA TYR A 262 -8.73 -5.41 7.62
C TYR A 262 -9.35 -6.68 8.20
N GLU A 263 -8.69 -7.82 8.04
CA GLU A 263 -9.11 -9.07 8.66
C GLU A 263 -8.75 -9.09 10.15
N ALA A 264 -9.78 -9.17 11.00
CA ALA A 264 -9.60 -9.12 12.46
C ALA A 264 -8.68 -10.22 13.00
N ASP A 265 -8.73 -11.43 12.43
CA ASP A 265 -7.88 -12.56 12.87
C ASP A 265 -6.41 -12.35 12.51
N ASN A 266 -6.14 -11.73 11.37
CA ASN A 266 -4.79 -11.34 10.99
C ASN A 266 -4.24 -10.29 11.96
N LEU A 267 -5.03 -9.27 12.29
CA LEU A 267 -4.65 -8.27 13.30
C LEU A 267 -4.43 -8.90 14.67
N ARG A 268 -5.30 -9.80 15.15
CA ARG A 268 -5.07 -10.55 16.40
C ARG A 268 -3.75 -11.33 16.35
N GLY A 269 -3.43 -11.94 15.22
CA GLY A 269 -2.17 -12.64 15.00
C GLY A 269 -0.95 -11.71 15.05
N VAL A 270 -1.04 -10.52 14.45
CA VAL A 270 -0.01 -9.47 14.54
C VAL A 270 0.14 -8.99 15.98
N GLY A 271 -0.96 -8.81 16.73
CA GLY A 271 -0.99 -8.25 18.07
C GLY A 271 -0.75 -9.25 19.21
N ALA A 272 -0.70 -10.54 18.92
CA ALA A 272 -0.39 -11.57 19.89
C ALA A 272 1.00 -11.35 20.54
N ASP A 273 1.06 -11.51 21.86
CA ASP A 273 2.19 -11.16 22.71
C ASP A 273 2.68 -12.32 23.61
N ALA A 274 1.90 -13.40 23.74
CA ALA A 274 2.29 -14.57 24.51
C ALA A 274 3.42 -15.36 23.84
N LYS A 275 4.52 -15.58 24.56
CA LYS A 275 5.74 -16.28 24.10
C LYS A 275 5.49 -17.67 23.48
N THR A 276 4.39 -18.32 23.83
CA THR A 276 4.01 -19.66 23.37
C THR A 276 3.21 -19.67 22.07
N ASP A 277 2.76 -18.50 21.59
CA ASP A 277 1.93 -18.42 20.39
C ASP A 277 2.73 -18.71 19.11
N LYS A 278 2.04 -19.26 18.10
CA LYS A 278 2.59 -19.49 16.76
C LYS A 278 2.11 -18.43 15.77
N SER A 279 2.08 -17.18 16.22
CA SER A 279 1.54 -16.04 15.48
C SER A 279 2.62 -15.25 14.76
N LEU A 280 2.22 -14.38 13.83
CA LEU A 280 3.14 -13.44 13.21
C LEU A 280 3.74 -12.46 14.23
N GLY A 281 2.96 -12.02 15.22
CA GLY A 281 3.44 -11.19 16.31
C GLY A 281 4.63 -11.84 17.03
N GLN A 282 4.54 -13.13 17.36
CA GLN A 282 5.67 -13.85 17.95
C GLN A 282 6.86 -13.99 17.02
N LEU A 283 6.65 -14.21 15.73
CA LEU A 283 7.75 -14.24 14.77
C LEU A 283 8.50 -12.90 14.74
N VAL A 284 7.78 -11.78 14.71
CA VAL A 284 8.37 -10.43 14.74
C VAL A 284 9.16 -10.22 16.03
N LEU A 285 8.60 -10.53 17.19
CA LEU A 285 9.27 -10.39 18.49
C LEU A 285 10.50 -11.29 18.61
N ALA A 286 10.40 -12.55 18.17
CA ALA A 286 11.52 -13.49 18.17
C ALA A 286 12.64 -13.02 17.24
N LEU A 287 12.31 -12.47 16.07
CA LEU A 287 13.31 -11.90 15.15
C LEU A 287 14.03 -10.71 15.79
N LEU A 288 13.31 -9.74 16.36
CA LEU A 288 13.91 -8.60 17.07
C LEU A 288 14.89 -9.04 18.16
N ARG A 289 14.48 -10.04 18.96
CA ARG A 289 15.32 -10.60 20.03
C ARG A 289 16.56 -11.32 19.51
N LEU A 290 16.42 -12.10 18.43
CA LEU A 290 17.51 -12.88 17.84
C LEU A 290 18.53 -12.01 17.12
N THR A 291 18.08 -10.98 16.39
CA THR A 291 18.96 -10.06 15.67
C THR A 291 19.55 -8.98 16.57
N ASP A 292 18.97 -8.78 17.75
CA ASP A 292 19.31 -7.69 18.67
C ASP A 292 19.27 -6.31 17.99
N PHE A 293 18.31 -6.15 17.07
CA PHE A 293 18.14 -4.92 16.30
C PHE A 293 17.81 -3.79 17.27
N GLU A 294 18.68 -2.78 17.33
CA GLU A 294 18.58 -1.63 18.23
C GLU A 294 18.34 -2.00 19.72
N GLY A 295 19.00 -3.04 20.22
CA GLY A 295 18.83 -3.50 21.60
C GLY A 295 17.53 -4.29 21.83
N GLY A 296 16.92 -4.78 20.75
CA GLY A 296 15.66 -5.52 20.77
C GLY A 296 15.67 -6.75 21.68
N ARG A 297 16.83 -7.33 22.01
CA ARG A 297 16.89 -8.48 22.92
C ARG A 297 16.38 -8.15 24.31
N ASP A 298 16.94 -7.11 24.93
CA ASP A 298 16.59 -6.74 26.31
C ASP A 298 15.16 -6.20 26.38
N ILE A 299 14.73 -5.47 25.35
CA ILE A 299 13.35 -4.95 25.22
C ILE A 299 12.34 -6.09 25.15
N VAL A 300 12.58 -7.10 24.32
CA VAL A 300 11.68 -8.26 24.19
C VAL A 300 11.69 -9.14 25.44
N ASP A 301 12.86 -9.35 26.05
CA ASP A 301 12.96 -10.12 27.30
C ASP A 301 12.22 -9.42 28.46
N ALA A 302 12.34 -8.10 28.57
CA ALA A 302 11.55 -7.31 29.52
C ALA A 302 10.05 -7.37 29.21
N TYR A 303 9.66 -7.31 27.93
CA TYR A 303 8.26 -7.41 27.52
C TYR A 303 7.64 -8.77 27.86
N TRP A 304 8.32 -9.87 27.56
CA TRP A 304 7.86 -11.24 27.87
C TRP A 304 7.92 -11.59 29.36
N SER A 305 8.57 -10.78 30.19
CA SER A 305 8.50 -10.93 31.66
C SER A 305 7.15 -10.48 32.23
N LYS A 306 6.39 -9.66 31.48
CA LYS A 306 5.07 -9.17 31.86
C LYS A 306 3.98 -10.17 31.45
N PRO A 307 2.84 -10.24 32.16
CA PRO A 307 1.69 -11.03 31.72
C PRO A 307 1.19 -10.58 30.35
N SER A 308 0.73 -11.54 29.53
CA SER A 308 0.06 -11.25 28.26
C SER A 308 -1.24 -10.46 28.50
N SER A 309 -1.55 -9.60 27.54
CA SER A 309 -2.71 -8.71 27.59
C SER A 309 -3.84 -9.21 26.70
N SER A 310 -5.09 -8.96 27.09
CA SER A 310 -6.28 -9.49 26.38
C SER A 310 -6.64 -8.74 25.09
N ASP A 311 -6.16 -7.51 24.90
CA ASP A 311 -6.50 -6.68 23.73
C ASP A 311 -5.48 -6.89 22.59
N SER A 312 -5.54 -8.07 21.96
CA SER A 312 -4.68 -8.40 20.82
C SER A 312 -5.13 -7.72 19.51
N LEU A 313 -6.42 -7.37 19.39
CA LEU A 313 -6.96 -6.76 18.18
C LEU A 313 -6.46 -5.32 18.01
N GLN A 314 -6.61 -4.46 19.03
CA GLN A 314 -6.13 -3.08 18.94
C GLN A 314 -4.60 -3.04 18.86
N ARG A 315 -3.89 -3.82 19.68
CA ARG A 315 -2.42 -3.90 19.61
C ARG A 315 -1.94 -4.35 18.23
N GLY A 316 -2.66 -5.30 17.64
CA GLY A 316 -2.43 -5.76 16.28
C GLY A 316 -2.61 -4.66 15.24
N TRP A 317 -3.66 -3.87 15.38
CA TRP A 317 -3.89 -2.68 14.56
C TRP A 317 -2.74 -1.68 14.68
N GLU A 318 -2.41 -1.26 15.90
CA GLU A 318 -1.36 -0.27 16.16
C GLU A 318 0.00 -0.74 15.64
N ARG A 319 0.36 -2.00 15.92
CA ARG A 319 1.60 -2.61 15.42
C ARG A 319 1.60 -2.72 13.89
N ASN A 320 0.49 -3.12 13.28
CA ASN A 320 0.37 -3.21 11.83
C ASN A 320 0.54 -1.84 11.18
N VAL A 321 -0.10 -0.78 11.70
CA VAL A 321 0.06 0.60 11.20
C VAL A 321 1.53 1.03 11.25
N LEU A 322 2.20 0.83 12.38
CA LEU A 322 3.59 1.25 12.54
C LEU A 322 4.52 0.46 11.60
N LEU A 323 4.31 -0.86 11.48
CA LEU A 323 5.08 -1.67 10.54
C LEU A 323 4.84 -1.29 9.08
N SER A 324 3.60 -0.92 8.71
CA SER A 324 3.28 -0.49 7.34
C SER A 324 3.86 0.89 7.00
N LEU A 325 3.83 1.84 7.94
CA LEU A 325 4.29 3.22 7.69
C LEU A 325 5.82 3.34 7.79
N PHE A 326 6.46 2.63 8.72
CA PHE A 326 7.87 2.79 9.03
C PHE A 326 8.76 1.63 8.53
N PHE A 327 8.17 0.51 8.09
CA PHE A 327 8.81 -0.77 7.69
C PHE A 327 9.61 -1.48 8.80
N GLY A 328 10.30 -0.74 9.66
CA GLY A 328 10.96 -1.22 10.86
C GLY A 328 11.01 -0.10 11.90
N PRO A 329 9.88 0.17 12.59
CA PRO A 329 9.86 1.11 13.69
C PRO A 329 10.77 0.64 14.84
N ALA A 330 10.99 1.50 15.84
CA ALA A 330 11.87 1.17 16.96
C ALA A 330 11.36 -0.08 17.69
N PRO A 331 12.24 -0.94 18.24
CA PRO A 331 11.81 -2.14 18.96
C PRO A 331 10.80 -1.86 20.07
N GLN A 332 10.95 -0.72 20.79
CA GLN A 332 9.99 -0.29 21.82
C GLN A 332 8.59 -0.07 21.24
N SER A 333 8.49 0.55 20.07
CA SER A 333 7.23 0.80 19.36
C SER A 333 6.62 -0.48 18.77
N ILE A 334 7.39 -1.57 18.65
CA ILE A 334 6.85 -2.88 18.24
C ILE A 334 6.24 -3.61 19.44
N VAL A 335 6.91 -3.59 20.60
CA VAL A 335 6.39 -4.25 21.82
C VAL A 335 5.24 -3.47 22.45
N GLU A 336 5.34 -2.14 22.51
CA GLU A 336 4.36 -1.23 23.11
C GLU A 336 3.95 -0.13 22.10
N PRO A 337 3.15 -0.48 21.07
CA PRO A 337 2.89 0.38 19.91
C PRO A 337 2.08 1.64 20.22
N HIS A 338 1.28 1.63 21.28
CA HIS A 338 0.33 2.70 21.61
C HIS A 338 0.97 4.09 21.70
N ALA A 339 2.16 4.21 22.28
CA ALA A 339 2.83 5.49 22.51
C ALA A 339 3.22 6.20 21.20
N SER A 340 3.64 5.44 20.18
CA SER A 340 3.91 5.98 18.84
C SER A 340 2.63 6.10 18.02
N PHE A 341 1.76 5.08 18.08
CA PHE A 341 0.53 5.05 17.30
C PHE A 341 -0.43 6.20 17.65
N SER A 342 -0.63 6.51 18.93
CA SER A 342 -1.62 7.51 19.40
C SER A 342 -1.45 8.91 18.80
N LYS A 343 -0.29 9.21 18.21
CA LYS A 343 0.02 10.49 17.54
C LYS A 343 -0.41 10.54 16.06
N LEU A 344 -0.69 9.38 15.45
CA LEU A 344 -0.93 9.24 14.02
C LEU A 344 -2.38 9.54 13.60
N PRO A 345 -3.43 9.13 14.34
CA PRO A 345 -4.80 9.38 13.92
C PRO A 345 -5.18 10.86 13.86
N GLY A 346 -6.24 11.16 13.10
CA GLY A 346 -6.94 12.45 13.16
C GLY A 346 -6.35 13.60 12.34
N ALA A 347 -5.41 13.33 11.43
CA ALA A 347 -5.03 14.30 10.40
C ALA A 347 -4.45 13.62 9.15
N TRP A 348 -4.58 14.31 8.02
CA TRP A 348 -3.90 13.97 6.77
C TRP A 348 -2.40 14.18 6.92
N ARG A 349 -1.61 13.18 6.50
CA ARG A 349 -0.15 13.22 6.58
C ARG A 349 0.49 12.52 5.40
N VAL A 350 1.67 12.98 5.02
CA VAL A 350 2.57 12.23 4.13
C VAL A 350 3.12 11.03 4.89
N ALA A 351 2.98 9.82 4.36
CA ALA A 351 3.49 8.62 5.02
C ALA A 351 5.03 8.69 5.18
N PRO A 352 5.61 8.25 6.31
CA PRO A 352 7.04 8.42 6.56
C PRO A 352 7.92 7.66 5.57
N VAL A 353 7.43 6.53 5.03
CA VAL A 353 8.10 5.79 3.95
C VAL A 353 8.21 6.60 2.65
N THR A 354 7.13 7.25 2.21
CA THR A 354 7.15 8.09 1.00
C THR A 354 7.89 9.40 1.26
N GLU A 355 7.74 9.99 2.44
CA GLU A 355 8.52 11.14 2.89
C GLU A 355 10.03 10.87 2.76
N THR A 356 10.50 9.77 3.35
CA THR A 356 11.94 9.52 3.55
C THR A 356 12.63 8.93 2.33
N LEU A 357 11.93 8.08 1.58
CA LEU A 357 12.52 7.38 0.43
C LEU A 357 12.27 8.09 -0.90
N VAL A 358 11.29 9.00 -0.96
CA VAL A 358 10.87 9.65 -2.21
C VAL A 358 10.93 11.18 -2.08
N TYR A 359 10.07 11.76 -1.25
CA TYR A 359 9.76 13.19 -1.29
C TYR A 359 10.86 14.10 -0.72
N LYS A 360 11.71 13.59 0.18
CA LYS A 360 12.90 14.31 0.68
C LYS A 360 14.01 14.47 -0.36
N SER A 361 14.00 13.70 -1.45
CA SER A 361 15.01 13.85 -2.50
C SER A 361 14.92 15.21 -3.16
N ASP A 362 16.06 15.89 -3.32
CA ASP A 362 16.14 17.16 -4.06
C ASP A 362 15.75 17.02 -5.55
N ARG A 363 15.72 15.80 -6.09
CA ARG A 363 15.21 15.52 -7.45
C ARG A 363 13.69 15.55 -7.54
N VAL A 364 12.99 15.34 -6.42
CA VAL A 364 11.54 15.21 -6.35
C VAL A 364 10.90 16.45 -5.74
N ARG A 365 11.51 17.02 -4.70
CA ARG A 365 10.95 18.12 -3.91
C ARG A 365 10.49 19.33 -4.74
N PRO A 366 11.19 19.81 -5.80
CA PRO A 366 10.71 20.91 -6.62
C PRO A 366 9.38 20.61 -7.32
N GLU A 367 9.26 19.42 -7.93
CA GLU A 367 8.03 19.00 -8.60
C GLU A 367 6.92 18.67 -7.60
N LEU A 368 7.29 18.16 -6.42
CA LEU A 368 6.34 17.97 -5.32
C LEU A 368 5.74 19.29 -4.86
N GLN A 369 6.55 20.32 -4.64
CA GLN A 369 6.06 21.65 -4.24
C GLN A 369 5.07 22.20 -5.29
N ARG A 370 5.44 22.16 -6.57
CA ARG A 370 4.56 22.59 -7.67
C ARG A 370 3.24 21.82 -7.64
N TRP A 371 3.31 20.49 -7.58
CA TRP A 371 2.13 19.63 -7.59
C TRP A 371 1.23 19.87 -6.37
N VAL A 372 1.80 20.03 -5.18
CA VAL A 372 1.07 20.36 -3.95
C VAL A 372 0.34 21.70 -4.10
N ASP A 373 1.02 22.73 -4.61
CA ASP A 373 0.41 24.03 -4.84
C ASP A 373 -0.67 23.99 -5.92
N ASP A 374 -0.45 23.23 -7.00
CA ASP A 374 -1.43 23.08 -8.05
C ASP A 374 -2.67 22.33 -7.53
N VAL A 375 -2.53 21.16 -6.91
CA VAL A 375 -3.66 20.39 -6.36
C VAL A 375 -4.46 21.23 -5.36
N SER A 376 -3.79 22.05 -4.55
CA SER A 376 -4.45 22.92 -3.58
C SER A 376 -5.34 24.03 -4.19
N LYS A 377 -5.28 24.26 -5.50
CA LYS A 377 -6.17 25.19 -6.21
C LYS A 377 -7.55 24.58 -6.48
N TRP A 378 -7.69 23.25 -6.39
CA TRP A 378 -9.00 22.60 -6.50
C TRP A 378 -9.80 22.76 -5.22
N ASP A 379 -11.12 22.79 -5.34
CA ASP A 379 -12.05 22.94 -4.22
C ASP A 379 -12.54 21.58 -3.68
N PHE A 380 -11.64 20.64 -3.43
CA PHE A 380 -12.06 19.33 -2.89
C PHE A 380 -12.47 19.42 -1.42
N THR A 381 -13.48 18.63 -1.05
CA THR A 381 -13.99 18.51 0.33
C THR A 381 -13.94 17.07 0.86
N TYR A 382 -13.54 16.13 -0.01
CA TYR A 382 -13.39 14.72 0.30
C TYR A 382 -12.11 14.18 -0.35
N VAL A 383 -11.37 13.35 0.37
CA VAL A 383 -10.09 12.77 -0.08
C VAL A 383 -10.16 11.25 0.04
N ALA A 384 -9.75 10.56 -1.02
CA ALA A 384 -9.77 9.11 -1.13
C ALA A 384 -8.39 8.60 -1.57
N PRO A 385 -7.46 8.37 -0.64
CA PRO A 385 -6.19 7.72 -0.93
C PRO A 385 -6.36 6.20 -1.13
N ALA A 386 -5.33 5.55 -1.67
CA ALA A 386 -5.31 4.09 -1.79
C ALA A 386 -5.23 3.41 -0.41
N HIS A 387 -4.49 4.01 0.53
CA HIS A 387 -4.21 3.44 1.85
C HIS A 387 -4.97 4.15 2.98
N PHE A 388 -5.37 3.36 3.99
CA PHE A 388 -6.16 3.76 5.15
C PHE A 388 -7.52 4.38 4.79
N GLU A 389 -8.01 5.34 5.59
CA GLU A 389 -9.35 5.89 5.45
C GLU A 389 -9.45 6.96 4.38
N ALA A 390 -10.53 6.89 3.61
CA ALA A 390 -11.05 8.02 2.87
C ALA A 390 -12.00 8.83 3.76
N GLY A 391 -12.06 10.15 3.56
CA GLY A 391 -12.86 11.00 4.43
C GLY A 391 -12.84 12.47 4.02
N LYS A 392 -13.38 13.32 4.90
CA LYS A 392 -13.34 14.77 4.70
C LYS A 392 -11.89 15.25 4.68
N GLY A 393 -11.60 16.14 3.76
CA GLY A 393 -10.30 16.78 3.64
C GLY A 393 -10.42 18.02 2.77
N SER A 394 -9.53 18.98 2.97
CA SER A 394 -9.57 20.28 2.32
C SER A 394 -8.20 20.67 1.76
N PRO A 395 -8.12 21.65 0.84
CA PRO A 395 -6.85 22.16 0.33
C PRO A 395 -5.90 22.68 1.41
N SER A 396 -6.42 23.21 2.52
CA SER A 396 -5.60 23.67 3.64
C SER A 396 -4.99 22.50 4.43
N GLU A 397 -5.75 21.43 4.67
CA GLU A 397 -5.25 20.20 5.29
C GLU A 397 -4.25 19.48 4.39
N TRP A 398 -4.47 19.50 3.07
CA TRP A 398 -3.50 19.04 2.07
C TRP A 398 -2.18 19.79 2.19
N LYS A 399 -2.18 21.13 2.15
CA LYS A 399 -0.95 21.91 2.35
C LYS A 399 -0.29 21.62 3.70
N LYS A 400 -1.08 21.49 4.76
CA LYS A 400 -0.58 21.16 6.10
C LYS A 400 0.12 19.79 6.13
N ALA A 401 -0.42 18.79 5.44
CA ALA A 401 0.14 17.44 5.37
C ALA A 401 1.54 17.42 4.74
N PHE A 402 1.77 18.24 3.70
CA PHE A 402 3.06 18.35 3.01
C PHE A 402 4.03 19.36 3.63
N GLY A 403 3.53 20.24 4.51
CA GLY A 403 4.34 21.29 5.15
C GLY A 403 5.68 20.80 5.71
N PRO A 404 5.71 19.73 6.54
CA PRO A 404 6.97 19.23 7.10
C PRO A 404 7.98 18.84 6.02
N VAL A 405 7.59 17.99 5.05
CA VAL A 405 8.52 17.49 4.03
C VAL A 405 9.05 18.60 3.11
N LEU A 406 8.20 19.57 2.77
CA LEU A 406 8.58 20.71 1.91
C LEU A 406 9.54 21.68 2.65
N ASN A 407 9.36 21.83 3.95
CA ASN A 407 10.23 22.64 4.81
C ASN A 407 11.53 21.92 5.23
N GLY A 408 11.69 20.64 4.88
CA GLY A 408 12.82 19.82 5.34
C GLY A 408 12.74 19.44 6.82
N GLU A 409 11.53 19.46 7.37
CA GLU A 409 11.21 19.14 8.76
C GLU A 409 10.63 17.73 8.86
N ARG A 410 10.76 17.11 10.04
CA ARG A 410 10.07 15.86 10.36
C ARG A 410 8.66 16.18 10.85
N ASP A 411 7.65 15.40 10.42
CA ASP A 411 6.32 15.49 11.03
C ASP A 411 6.43 15.24 12.55
N PRO A 412 5.89 16.13 13.41
CA PRO A 412 6.00 16.01 14.85
C PRO A 412 5.34 14.75 15.43
N ALA A 413 4.44 14.10 14.68
CA ALA A 413 3.86 12.82 15.06
C ALA A 413 4.86 11.65 14.95
N TYR A 414 5.90 11.79 14.11
CA TYR A 414 6.87 10.71 13.86
C TYR A 414 7.99 10.75 14.89
N SER A 415 8.18 9.64 15.60
CA SER A 415 9.29 9.53 16.53
C SER A 415 10.60 9.37 15.76
N ALA A 416 11.67 9.97 16.27
CA ALA A 416 13.00 9.81 15.67
C ALA A 416 13.39 8.33 15.58
N GLY A 417 13.04 7.54 16.62
CA GLY A 417 13.38 6.14 16.67
C GLY A 417 12.68 5.29 15.62
N ASP A 418 11.42 5.60 15.31
CA ASP A 418 10.67 4.86 14.30
C ASP A 418 11.15 5.17 12.86
N LEU A 419 11.76 6.33 12.64
CA LEU A 419 12.31 6.72 11.34
C LEU A 419 13.72 6.19 11.08
N ARG A 420 14.48 5.79 12.11
CA ARG A 420 15.91 5.48 11.98
C ARG A 420 16.22 4.49 10.87
N LEU A 421 15.42 3.43 10.73
CA LEU A 421 15.64 2.46 9.67
C LEU A 421 15.44 3.09 8.29
N LEU A 422 14.35 3.82 8.08
CA LEU A 422 14.08 4.49 6.80
C LEU A 422 15.17 5.52 6.45
N GLU A 423 15.62 6.30 7.43
CA GLU A 423 16.71 7.27 7.26
C GLU A 423 18.02 6.58 6.90
N THR A 424 18.33 5.46 7.56
CA THR A 424 19.52 4.65 7.27
C THR A 424 19.46 4.05 5.87
N LEU A 425 18.31 3.51 5.47
CA LEU A 425 18.08 3.01 4.11
C LEU A 425 18.23 4.13 3.08
N SER A 426 17.62 5.30 3.33
CA SER A 426 17.72 6.47 2.46
C SER A 426 19.17 6.93 2.28
N ALA A 427 19.95 7.03 3.37
CA ALA A 427 21.36 7.38 3.33
C ALA A 427 22.21 6.34 2.57
N ALA A 428 21.93 5.05 2.74
CA ALA A 428 22.60 3.98 2.00
C ALA A 428 22.30 4.05 0.50
N ILE A 429 21.05 4.34 0.14
CA ILE A 429 20.59 4.52 -1.23
C ILE A 429 21.26 5.76 -1.85
N GLN A 430 21.30 6.91 -1.16
CA GLN A 430 22.04 8.11 -1.59
C GLN A 430 23.52 7.83 -1.84
N LYS A 431 24.19 7.20 -0.87
CA LYS A 431 25.62 6.86 -0.97
C LYS A 431 25.93 5.93 -2.15
N ALA A 432 24.99 5.07 -2.52
CA ALA A 432 25.12 4.20 -3.69
C ALA A 432 24.90 4.95 -5.03
N GLY A 433 24.70 6.27 -5.02
CA GLY A 433 24.40 7.07 -6.21
C GLY A 433 23.01 6.81 -6.76
N VAL A 434 22.12 6.25 -5.93
CA VAL A 434 20.78 5.86 -6.32
C VAL A 434 19.88 7.11 -6.27
N ILE A 435 19.54 7.65 -5.11
CA ILE A 435 18.73 8.89 -5.04
C ILE A 435 19.54 10.17 -4.97
#